data_AF-A0A7J4Q6I4-F1
#
_entry.id   AF-A0A7J4Q6I4-F1
#
_cell.length_a   1.000
_cell.length_b   1.000
_cell.length_c   1.000
_cell.angle_alpha   90.00
_cell.angle_beta   90.00
_cell.angle_gamma   90.00
#
_symmetry.space_group_name_H-M   'P 1'
#
loop_
_entity.id
_entity.type
_entity.pdbx_description
1 polymer ?
#
loop_
_entity_poly.entity_id
_entity_poly.type
_entity_poly.pdbx_seq_one_letter_code
_entity_poly.pdbx_strand_id
1 'polypeptide(L)'
;MKFVVDNGIHNASLILGKEPSEKLLGNTQEAVKEIISKTSQGDFLTEVRNNYLARKVTIHGRSLVDAQGAMILAEGVTFDDTSNETAANLVMEEWGVLL
;
A
#
# COMPACT_ATOMS: atom_id res chain seq x y z
N MET A 1 3.00 -6.89 7.94
CA MET A 1 3.97 -6.17 7.09
C MET A 1 4.08 -4.72 7.55
N LYS A 2 5.18 -4.02 7.24
CA LYS A 2 5.34 -2.59 7.55
C LYS A 2 5.75 -1.83 6.28
N PHE A 3 5.06 -0.72 6.02
CA PHE A 3 5.34 0.20 4.92
C PHE A 3 5.44 1.63 5.44
N VAL A 4 5.96 2.52 4.60
CA VAL A 4 5.80 3.96 4.75
C VAL A 4 4.87 4.41 3.61
N VAL A 5 3.85 5.17 3.97
CA VAL A 5 2.94 5.79 3.00
C VAL A 5 3.17 7.29 3.01
N ASP A 6 3.07 7.90 1.85
CA ASP A 6 3.34 9.31 1.63
C ASP A 6 2.32 9.87 0.64
N ASN A 7 1.84 11.10 0.90
CA ASN A 7 0.90 11.80 0.03
C ASN A 7 1.51 13.07 -0.61
N GLY A 8 2.83 13.24 -0.54
CA GLY A 8 3.57 14.41 -1.01
C GLY A 8 3.69 15.54 0.02
N ILE A 9 2.91 15.51 1.10
CA ILE A 9 2.92 16.54 2.17
C ILE A 9 3.28 15.91 3.52
N HIS A 10 2.73 14.73 3.79
CA HIS A 10 2.89 14.00 5.03
C HIS A 10 3.20 12.53 4.73
N ASN A 11 3.94 11.91 5.65
CA ASN A 11 4.14 10.48 5.67
C ASN A 11 3.59 9.86 6.95
N ALA A 12 3.28 8.57 6.88
CA ALA A 12 2.86 7.77 8.02
C ALA A 12 3.44 6.35 7.93
N SER A 13 3.67 5.74 9.09
CA SER A 13 3.99 4.32 9.17
C SER A 13 2.72 3.49 9.02
N LEU A 14 2.67 2.59 8.04
CA LEU A 14 1.58 1.65 7.86
C LEU A 14 1.97 0.27 8.39
N ILE A 15 1.17 -0.29 9.29
CA ILE A 15 1.36 -1.62 9.85
C ILE A 15 0.16 -2.49 9.49
N LEU A 16 0.45 -3.63 8.86
CA LEU A 16 -0.52 -4.67 8.57
C LEU A 16 -0.29 -5.86 9.51
N GLY A 17 -1.34 -6.26 10.22
CA GLY A 17 -1.37 -7.53 10.97
C GLY A 17 -1.34 -8.76 10.04
N LYS A 18 -1.52 -9.97 10.60
CA LYS A 18 -1.45 -11.22 9.83
C LYS A 18 -2.45 -11.23 8.66
N GLU A 19 -3.74 -11.17 8.97
CA GLU A 19 -4.82 -11.25 7.99
C GLU A 19 -4.73 -10.21 6.85
N PRO A 20 -4.59 -8.90 7.11
CA PRO A 20 -4.46 -7.92 6.04
C PRO A 20 -3.15 -8.06 5.25
N SER A 21 -2.08 -8.59 5.86
CA SER A 21 -0.85 -8.90 5.12
C SER A 21 -1.06 -10.07 4.15
N GLU A 22 -1.72 -11.14 4.60
CA GLU A 22 -2.00 -12.30 3.75
C GLU A 22 -2.94 -11.94 2.61
N LYS A 23 -3.96 -11.11 2.89
CA LYS A 23 -4.86 -10.57 1.87
C LYS A 23 -4.14 -9.71 0.84
N LEU A 24 -3.23 -8.83 1.28
CA LEU A 24 -2.42 -7.99 0.39
C LEU A 24 -1.48 -8.83 -0.50
N LEU A 25 -0.86 -9.85 0.09
CA LEU A 25 0.07 -10.75 -0.61
C LEU A 25 -0.63 -11.78 -1.49
N GLY A 26 -1.94 -11.99 -1.32
CA GLY A 26 -2.67 -13.09 -1.94
C GLY A 26 -2.19 -14.48 -1.50
N ASN A 27 -1.42 -14.57 -0.42
CA ASN A 27 -0.73 -15.77 0.05
C ASN A 27 -0.75 -15.83 1.58
N THR A 28 -0.87 -17.03 2.14
CA THR A 28 -0.74 -17.23 3.59
C THR A 28 0.72 -17.08 4.04
N GLN A 29 0.94 -16.83 5.33
CA GLN A 29 2.31 -16.78 5.88
C GLN A 29 3.05 -18.11 5.70
N GLU A 30 2.34 -19.24 5.74
CA GLU A 30 2.89 -20.56 5.49
C GLU A 30 3.35 -20.70 4.04
N ALA A 31 2.54 -20.25 3.08
CA ALA A 31 2.90 -20.25 1.65
C ALA A 31 4.10 -19.32 1.39
N VAL A 32 4.13 -18.13 2.01
CA VAL A 32 5.28 -17.21 1.90
C VAL A 32 6.56 -17.84 2.43
N LYS A 33 6.51 -18.59 3.55
CA LYS A 33 7.69 -19.32 4.05
C LYS A 33 8.19 -20.36 3.07
N GLU A 34 7.28 -21.06 2.39
CA GLU A 34 7.62 -22.04 1.36
C GLU A 34 8.20 -21.38 0.10
N ILE A 35 7.67 -20.22 -0.31
CA ILE A 35 8.23 -19.44 -1.42
C ILE A 35 9.67 -19.06 -1.08
N ILE A 36 9.90 -18.48 0.10
CA ILE A 36 11.23 -18.04 0.54
C ILE A 36 12.21 -19.22 0.65
N SER A 37 11.76 -20.41 1.04
CA SER A 37 12.63 -21.59 1.13
C SER A 37 13.00 -22.18 -0.24
N LYS A 38 12.15 -22.01 -1.25
CA LYS A 38 12.39 -22.46 -2.64
C LYS A 38 13.19 -21.45 -3.47
N THR A 39 13.04 -20.16 -3.18
CA THR A 39 13.77 -19.07 -3.85
C THR A 39 14.86 -18.54 -2.91
N SER A 40 14.75 -17.27 -2.54
CA SER A 40 15.51 -16.64 -1.48
C SER A 40 14.68 -15.53 -0.84
N GLN A 41 15.07 -15.10 0.36
CA GLN A 41 14.46 -13.93 1.00
C GLN A 41 14.59 -12.67 0.14
N GLY A 42 15.71 -12.52 -0.58
CA GLY A 42 15.98 -11.35 -1.43
C GLY A 42 15.06 -11.30 -2.65
N ASP A 43 14.80 -12.44 -3.26
CA ASP A 43 13.91 -12.54 -4.43
C ASP A 43 12.47 -12.21 -4.03
N PHE A 44 11.99 -12.79 -2.93
CA PHE A 44 10.65 -12.46 -2.40
C PHE A 44 10.52 -10.97 -2.06
N LEU A 45 11.55 -10.37 -1.44
CA LEU A 45 11.52 -8.94 -1.14
C LEU A 45 11.50 -8.08 -2.41
N THR A 46 12.21 -8.51 -3.46
CA THR A 46 12.21 -7.83 -4.76
C THR A 46 10.83 -7.87 -5.40
N GLU A 47 10.17 -9.02 -5.36
CA GLU A 47 8.79 -9.18 -5.83
C GLU A 47 7.81 -8.26 -5.07
N VAL A 48 7.89 -8.25 -3.73
CA VAL A 48 7.07 -7.36 -2.88
C VAL A 48 7.30 -5.89 -3.24
N ARG A 49 8.56 -5.49 -3.49
CA ARG A 49 8.87 -4.11 -3.89
C ARG A 49 8.24 -3.75 -5.23
N ASN A 50 8.39 -4.62 -6.23
CA ASN A 50 7.90 -4.38 -7.58
C ASN A 50 6.36 -4.33 -7.65
N ASN A 51 5.67 -5.13 -6.83
CA ASN A 51 4.22 -5.25 -6.90
C ASN A 51 3.47 -4.20 -6.05
N TYR A 52 4.07 -3.72 -4.96
CA TYR A 52 3.35 -2.96 -3.94
C TYR A 52 3.91 -1.56 -3.65
N LEU A 53 5.17 -1.26 -3.98
CA LEU A 53 5.73 0.09 -3.79
C LEU A 53 5.39 1.02 -4.95
N ALA A 54 5.47 2.33 -4.67
CA ALA A 54 5.20 3.40 -5.65
C ALA A 54 3.80 3.32 -6.29
N ARG A 55 2.83 2.75 -5.57
CA ARG A 55 1.42 2.68 -5.97
C ARG A 55 0.57 3.50 -5.03
N LYS A 56 -0.45 4.15 -5.59
CA LYS A 56 -1.47 4.84 -4.81
C LYS A 56 -2.40 3.81 -4.18
N VAL A 57 -2.75 4.03 -2.91
CA VAL A 57 -3.52 3.09 -2.11
C VAL A 57 -4.59 3.80 -1.31
N THR A 58 -5.68 3.08 -1.08
CA THR A 58 -6.70 3.41 -0.08
C THR A 58 -6.53 2.46 1.08
N ILE A 59 -6.48 3.02 2.29
CA ILE A 59 -6.19 2.27 3.52
C ILE A 59 -7.40 2.38 4.44
N HIS A 60 -7.89 1.24 4.90
CA HIS A 60 -8.91 1.16 5.94
C HIS A 60 -8.25 0.70 7.24
N GLY A 61 -8.52 1.40 8.34
CA GLY A 61 -7.94 1.07 9.64
C GLY A 61 -7.99 2.22 10.62
N ARG A 62 -7.14 2.15 11.64
CA ARG A 62 -7.08 3.12 12.74
C ARG A 62 -5.78 3.89 12.71
N SER A 63 -5.86 5.20 12.94
CA SER A 63 -4.68 6.04 13.12
C SER A 63 -4.34 6.21 14.60
N LEU A 64 -3.04 6.19 14.89
CA LEU A 64 -2.44 6.53 16.16
C LEU A 64 -1.46 7.66 15.88
N VAL A 65 -1.63 8.79 16.56
CA VAL A 65 -0.77 9.97 16.38
C VAL A 65 -0.19 10.33 17.73
N ASP A 66 1.14 10.37 17.80
CA ASP A 66 1.88 10.79 18.99
C ASP A 66 3.04 11.72 18.63
N ALA A 67 3.91 12.01 19.60
CA ALA A 67 5.07 12.89 19.41
C ALA A 67 6.10 12.36 18.39
N GLN A 68 6.03 11.08 18.01
CA GLN A 68 6.92 10.43 17.05
C GLN A 68 6.32 10.36 15.64
N GLY A 69 5.07 10.80 15.46
CA GLY A 69 4.41 10.94 14.18
C GLY A 69 3.11 10.14 14.06
N ALA A 70 2.68 9.89 12.82
CA ALA A 70 1.46 9.16 12.51
C ALA A 70 1.75 7.69 12.17
N MET A 71 1.00 6.80 12.81
CA MET A 71 0.96 5.37 12.53
C MET A 71 -0.45 4.97 12.14
N ILE A 72 -0.57 4.08 11.16
CA ILE A 72 -1.83 3.50 10.70
C ILE A 72 -1.77 1.99 10.93
N LEU A 73 -2.68 1.48 11.76
CA LEU A 73 -2.95 0.06 11.90
C LEU A 73 -4.01 -0.32 10.87
N ALA A 74 -3.59 -0.98 9.79
CA ALA A 74 -4.46 -1.31 8.67
C ALA A 74 -5.26 -2.58 8.95
N GLU A 75 -6.56 -2.50 8.69
CA GLU A 75 -7.46 -3.64 8.56
C GLU A 75 -7.60 -4.07 7.09
N GLY A 76 -7.29 -3.18 6.14
CA GLY A 76 -7.24 -3.48 4.72
C GLY A 76 -6.53 -2.41 3.90
N VAL A 77 -5.98 -2.82 2.77
CA VAL A 77 -5.35 -1.94 1.78
C VAL A 77 -5.87 -2.34 0.40
N THR A 78 -6.32 -1.37 -0.38
CA THR A 78 -6.71 -1.55 -1.77
C THR A 78 -5.87 -0.62 -2.65
N PHE A 79 -5.45 -1.10 -3.82
CA PHE A 79 -4.77 -0.25 -4.78
C PHE A 79 -5.77 0.68 -5.46
N ASP A 80 -5.36 1.93 -5.65
CA ASP A 80 -6.10 2.87 -6.48
C ASP A 80 -5.78 2.54 -7.94
N ASP A 81 -6.71 1.83 -8.59
CA ASP A 81 -6.61 1.45 -10.01
C ASP A 81 -7.26 2.49 -10.93
N THR A 82 -7.44 3.73 -10.45
CA THR A 82 -7.92 4.85 -11.29
C THR A 82 -6.97 5.03 -12.47
N SER A 83 -7.51 4.99 -13.70
CA SER A 83 -6.71 5.19 -14.90
C SER A 83 -6.16 6.62 -14.96
N ASN A 84 -5.02 6.79 -15.64
CA ASN A 84 -4.44 8.11 -15.86
C ASN A 84 -5.44 9.08 -16.55
N GLU A 85 -6.27 8.55 -17.45
CA GLU A 85 -7.33 9.30 -18.12
C GLU A 85 -8.39 9.79 -17.13
N THR A 86 -8.91 8.91 -16.27
CA THR A 86 -9.89 9.29 -15.25
C THR A 86 -9.29 10.30 -14.27
N ALA A 87 -8.05 10.10 -13.85
CA ALA A 87 -7.35 11.03 -12.96
C ALA A 87 -7.17 12.42 -13.61
N ALA A 88 -6.80 12.47 -14.89
CA ALA A 88 -6.68 13.72 -15.63
C ALA A 88 -8.03 14.44 -15.77
N ASN A 89 -9.10 13.70 -16.07
CA ASN A 89 -10.46 14.25 -16.17
C ASN A 89 -10.93 14.86 -14.85
N LEU A 90 -10.67 14.20 -13.71
CA LEU A 90 -10.99 14.73 -12.38
C LEU A 90 -10.28 16.07 -12.10
N VAL A 91 -8.99 16.18 -12.47
CA VAL A 91 -8.23 17.42 -12.31
C VAL A 91 -8.77 18.53 -13.21
N MET A 92 -9.10 18.21 -14.47
CA MET A 92 -9.68 19.17 -15.40
C MET A 92 -11.05 19.69 -14.93
N GLU A 93 -11.90 18.80 -14.38
CA GLU A 93 -13.19 19.15 -13.79
C GLU A 93 -13.00 20.06 -12.55
N GLU A 94 -12.11 19.69 -11.63
CA GLU A 94 -11.80 20.49 -10.44
C GLU A 94 -11.29 21.89 -10.80
N TRP A 95 -10.54 22.01 -11.90
CA TRP A 95 -9.98 23.27 -12.36
C TRP A 95 -10.91 24.03 -13.32
N GLY A 96 -12.08 23.47 -13.66
CA GLY A 96 -13.06 24.08 -14.56
C GLY A 96 -12.60 24.19 -16.02
N VAL A 97 -11.63 23.37 -16.44
CA VAL A 97 -11.13 23.32 -17.81
C VAL A 97 -12.00 22.33 -18.60
N LEU A 98 -13.08 22.83 -19.19
CA LEU A 98 -13.90 22.05 -20.13
C LEU A 98 -13.20 22.02 -21.51
N LEU A 99 -13.03 20.83 -22.08
CA LEU A 99 -12.63 20.64 -23.48
C LEU A 99 -13.81 20.95 -24.43
#